data_AF-A0A956HN39-F1
#
_entry.id   AF-A0A956HN39-F1
#
_cell.length_a   1.000
_cell.length_b   1.000
_cell.length_c   1.000
_cell.angle_alpha   90.00
_cell.angle_beta   90.00
_cell.angle_gamma   90.00
#
_symmetry.space_group_name_H-M   'P 1'
#
loop_
_entity.id
_entity.type
_entity.pdbx_description
1 polymer ?
#
loop_
_entity_poly.entity_id
_entity_poly.type
_entity_poly.pdbx_seq_one_letter_code
_entity_poly.pdbx_strand_id
1 'polypeptide(L)'
;KAQSLRATAESEWLKALTDDDRATIAGLVAASLRGEHFEVPARVAQGFSVTQSPVFVGLRRGGALVEQQWIMASDQLTAITQGVAAMREKLGDAAARAIETVELCFAHGVFAADLSTKRDRLRLNSNIYRGLRGLWIEHAGQAALISPTVMLEQNAPFTEIEEAFCQGRGLPETALRDGTVKLRGFDSVQLLVRPSEAPPRAVALTRGTRTIHVSEITRARVDEMQRELGDFLVRNVDAEGRMVYSYHPGLGVEEQVTNNMIRQWMATIALSRTARHRDDAEVFAVAERNIRYNLRHFYRASGKLGLIEHQGSVKLGAVALAALALIEHPARQKFARTERRLLATIDHLWMDERGAFRCFYKPDRPADSLNNFYPGEALLTWSFLYQETGDKALLDRFTRAVAHYRAWHLDHRNPAFVPWHTQAYYKVWRATRDPALAEWIFEMNDWLLAMQQWDGVSWRDILGRFYNPNIPKYGPPHASSTGVYMEGLIDAFCMARELGDADRQERYRLALVRGLRSVWQLTYKSDDELFYVKEPARVRGGVRTCVYDNRIRVDNVQHNLMAILKILAAFGEDDYRHP
;
A
#
# COMPACT_ATOMS: atom_id res chain seq x y z
N LYS A 1 17.85 -30.82 -21.72
CA LYS A 1 17.81 -29.73 -22.73
C LYS A 1 16.42 -29.62 -23.40
N ALA A 2 15.86 -30.69 -23.97
CA ALA A 2 14.51 -30.67 -24.56
C ALA A 2 13.37 -30.36 -23.55
N GLN A 3 13.40 -30.93 -22.34
CA GLN A 3 12.46 -30.58 -21.25
C GLN A 3 12.56 -29.11 -20.79
N SER A 4 13.78 -28.54 -20.82
CA SER A 4 14.00 -27.14 -20.47
C SER A 4 13.52 -26.18 -21.57
N LEU A 5 13.64 -26.56 -22.85
CA LEU A 5 13.11 -25.77 -23.98
C LEU A 5 11.58 -25.79 -24.02
N ARG A 6 10.95 -26.94 -23.71
CA ARG A 6 9.49 -27.06 -23.57
C ARG A 6 8.94 -26.19 -22.43
N ALA A 7 9.54 -26.28 -21.23
CA ALA A 7 9.18 -25.44 -20.09
C ALA A 7 9.27 -23.93 -20.37
N THR A 8 10.21 -23.49 -21.22
CA THR A 8 10.35 -22.08 -21.62
C THR A 8 9.22 -21.63 -22.55
N ALA A 9 8.96 -22.38 -23.64
CA ALA A 9 7.92 -22.05 -24.63
C ALA A 9 6.50 -22.09 -24.03
N GLU A 10 6.25 -22.98 -23.08
CA GLU A 10 4.97 -23.09 -22.35
C GLU A 10 4.69 -21.88 -21.47
N SER A 11 5.72 -21.41 -20.75
CA SER A 11 5.61 -20.21 -19.94
C SER A 11 5.34 -18.98 -20.81
N GLU A 12 5.75 -18.98 -22.08
CA GLU A 12 5.49 -17.88 -23.00
C GLU A 12 4.04 -17.87 -23.49
N TRP A 13 3.45 -19.01 -23.83
CA TRP A 13 2.02 -19.09 -24.19
C TRP A 13 1.11 -18.55 -23.07
N LEU A 14 1.26 -19.10 -21.85
CA LEU A 14 0.41 -18.70 -20.72
C LEU A 14 0.59 -17.21 -20.36
N LYS A 15 1.80 -16.67 -20.53
CA LYS A 15 2.06 -15.24 -20.33
C LYS A 15 1.54 -14.35 -21.47
N ALA A 16 1.25 -14.93 -22.64
CA ALA A 16 0.84 -14.23 -23.86
C ALA A 16 -0.65 -14.43 -24.22
N LEU A 17 -1.48 -14.93 -23.29
CA LEU A 17 -2.92 -15.09 -23.50
C LEU A 17 -3.56 -13.77 -23.97
N THR A 18 -4.30 -13.81 -25.08
CA THR A 18 -5.08 -12.67 -25.58
C THR A 18 -6.39 -12.52 -24.81
N ASP A 19 -7.14 -11.45 -25.09
CA ASP A 19 -8.51 -11.31 -24.59
C ASP A 19 -9.43 -12.43 -25.10
N ASP A 20 -9.27 -12.87 -26.36
CA ASP A 20 -10.04 -13.98 -26.93
C ASP A 20 -9.69 -15.33 -26.28
N ASP A 21 -8.40 -15.57 -26.01
CA ASP A 21 -7.95 -16.77 -25.31
C ASP A 21 -8.57 -16.80 -23.89
N ARG A 22 -8.60 -15.65 -23.19
CA ARG A 22 -9.24 -15.50 -21.88
C ARG A 22 -10.76 -15.68 -21.94
N ALA A 23 -11.44 -15.11 -22.93
CA ALA A 23 -12.88 -15.28 -23.12
C ALA A 23 -13.25 -16.74 -23.35
N THR A 24 -12.43 -17.45 -24.13
CA THR A 24 -12.58 -18.90 -24.34
C THR A 24 -12.46 -19.68 -23.03
N ILE A 25 -11.42 -19.39 -22.22
CA ILE A 25 -11.24 -20.02 -20.90
C ILE A 25 -12.42 -19.72 -19.98
N ALA A 26 -12.94 -18.49 -20.00
CA ALA A 26 -14.10 -18.09 -19.21
C ALA A 26 -15.35 -18.89 -19.60
N GLY A 27 -15.61 -19.02 -20.91
CA GLY A 27 -16.72 -19.80 -21.45
C GLY A 27 -16.63 -21.27 -21.05
N LEU A 28 -15.44 -21.87 -21.18
CA LEU A 28 -15.19 -23.26 -20.76
C LEU A 28 -15.50 -23.49 -19.28
N VAL A 29 -14.97 -22.64 -18.40
CA VAL A 29 -15.19 -22.76 -16.94
C VAL A 29 -16.67 -22.58 -16.61
N ALA A 30 -17.32 -21.59 -17.22
CA ALA A 30 -18.73 -21.33 -16.98
C ALA A 30 -19.62 -22.48 -17.45
N ALA A 31 -19.35 -23.05 -18.64
CA ALA A 31 -20.04 -24.24 -19.13
C ALA A 31 -19.80 -25.46 -18.24
N SER A 32 -18.56 -25.68 -17.79
CA SER A 32 -18.20 -26.77 -16.88
C SER A 32 -18.96 -26.67 -15.54
N LEU A 33 -19.09 -25.46 -14.98
CA LEU A 33 -19.90 -25.21 -13.78
C LEU A 33 -21.40 -25.45 -13.99
N ARG A 34 -21.90 -25.28 -15.21
CA ARG A 34 -23.31 -25.57 -15.57
C ARG A 34 -23.55 -27.01 -16.01
N GLY A 35 -22.49 -27.79 -16.22
CA GLY A 35 -22.60 -29.14 -16.79
C GLY A 35 -22.85 -29.16 -18.29
N GLU A 36 -22.48 -28.09 -18.98
CA GLU A 36 -22.66 -27.92 -20.40
C GLU A 36 -21.35 -28.24 -21.14
N HIS A 37 -21.49 -28.72 -22.38
CA HIS A 37 -20.36 -28.85 -23.28
C HIS A 37 -19.93 -27.46 -23.80
N PHE A 38 -18.62 -27.25 -23.93
CA PHE A 38 -18.05 -26.05 -24.53
C PHE A 38 -17.03 -26.44 -25.59
N GLU A 39 -17.23 -25.96 -26.81
CA GLU A 39 -16.29 -26.19 -27.89
C GLU A 39 -15.07 -25.27 -27.74
N VAL A 40 -13.90 -25.87 -27.53
CA VAL A 40 -12.65 -25.12 -27.36
C VAL A 40 -11.97 -24.97 -28.72
N PRO A 41 -11.73 -23.74 -29.20
CA PRO A 41 -10.99 -23.49 -30.43
C PRO A 41 -9.61 -24.17 -30.45
N ALA A 42 -9.21 -24.67 -31.61
CA ALA A 42 -7.97 -25.44 -31.78
C ALA A 42 -6.72 -24.71 -31.25
N ARG A 43 -6.64 -23.38 -31.39
CA ARG A 43 -5.55 -22.55 -30.85
C ARG A 43 -5.41 -22.73 -29.33
N VAL A 44 -6.51 -22.58 -28.59
CA VAL A 44 -6.52 -22.67 -27.13
C VAL A 44 -6.27 -24.12 -26.69
N ALA A 45 -6.89 -25.09 -27.36
CA ALA A 45 -6.64 -26.50 -27.11
C ALA A 45 -5.16 -26.88 -27.29
N GLN A 46 -4.53 -26.42 -28.38
CA GLN A 46 -3.09 -26.63 -28.63
C GLN A 46 -2.22 -25.98 -27.57
N GLY A 47 -2.53 -24.74 -27.17
CA GLY A 47 -1.78 -24.02 -26.13
C GLY A 47 -1.77 -24.74 -24.77
N PHE A 48 -2.87 -25.37 -24.37
CA PHE A 48 -2.96 -26.13 -23.11
C PHE A 48 -2.47 -27.58 -23.20
N SER A 49 -2.44 -28.18 -24.40
CA SER A 49 -2.03 -29.58 -24.64
C SER A 49 -0.56 -29.88 -24.36
N VAL A 50 0.26 -28.85 -24.15
CA VAL A 50 1.72 -28.98 -24.09
C VAL A 50 2.23 -29.42 -22.70
N THR A 51 1.41 -29.34 -21.64
CA THR A 51 1.90 -29.48 -20.25
C THR A 51 1.14 -30.44 -19.34
N GLN A 52 1.90 -31.21 -18.55
CA GLN A 52 1.43 -31.93 -17.36
C GLN A 52 1.82 -31.18 -16.08
N SER A 53 1.45 -29.90 -16.00
CA SER A 53 1.67 -29.10 -14.79
C SER A 53 0.38 -28.98 -13.98
N PRO A 54 0.45 -29.01 -12.64
CA PRO A 54 -0.73 -28.83 -11.80
C PRO A 54 -1.43 -27.49 -12.06
N VAL A 55 -2.75 -27.54 -12.12
CA VAL A 55 -3.63 -26.36 -12.17
C VAL A 55 -4.38 -26.27 -10.86
N PHE A 56 -4.26 -25.13 -10.19
CA PHE A 56 -5.13 -24.80 -9.07
C PHE A 56 -6.46 -24.30 -9.61
N VAL A 57 -7.56 -24.82 -9.07
CA VAL A 57 -8.91 -24.30 -9.30
C VAL A 57 -9.52 -23.99 -7.94
N GLY A 58 -9.90 -22.74 -7.71
CA GLY A 58 -10.56 -22.28 -6.49
C GLY A 58 -11.94 -21.69 -6.79
N LEU A 59 -13.00 -22.24 -6.21
CA LEU A 59 -14.37 -21.74 -6.36
C LEU A 59 -14.71 -20.80 -5.21
N ARG A 60 -15.22 -19.60 -5.50
CA ARG A 60 -15.62 -18.64 -4.47
C ARG A 60 -17.05 -18.16 -4.58
N ARG A 61 -17.60 -17.83 -3.41
CA ARG A 61 -18.90 -17.19 -3.23
C ARG A 61 -18.83 -16.20 -2.07
N GLY A 62 -19.20 -14.94 -2.29
CA GLY A 62 -19.15 -13.89 -1.27
C GLY A 62 -17.75 -13.66 -0.72
N GLY A 63 -16.72 -13.75 -1.57
CA GLY A 63 -15.31 -13.61 -1.17
C GLY A 63 -14.69 -14.86 -0.53
N ALA A 64 -15.49 -15.81 -0.03
CA ALA A 64 -15.01 -17.02 0.62
C ALA A 64 -14.65 -18.11 -0.40
N LEU A 65 -13.51 -18.77 -0.19
CA LEU A 65 -13.14 -20.00 -0.92
C LEU A 65 -13.97 -21.16 -0.41
N VAL A 66 -14.93 -21.63 -1.22
CA VAL A 66 -15.88 -22.68 -0.84
C VAL A 66 -15.38 -24.08 -1.21
N GLU A 67 -14.58 -24.20 -2.26
CA GLU A 67 -13.92 -25.43 -2.67
C GLU A 67 -12.64 -25.10 -3.42
N GLN A 68 -11.62 -25.94 -3.30
CA GLN A 68 -10.37 -25.77 -4.02
C GLN A 68 -9.67 -27.10 -4.27
N GLN A 69 -8.95 -27.18 -5.39
CA GLN A 69 -8.14 -28.35 -5.68
C GLN A 69 -6.94 -28.01 -6.57
N TRP A 70 -5.84 -28.73 -6.38
CA TRP A 70 -4.79 -28.85 -7.39
C TRP A 70 -5.02 -30.10 -8.22
N ILE A 71 -5.16 -29.93 -9.53
CA ILE A 71 -5.42 -31.02 -10.46
C ILE A 71 -4.22 -31.18 -11.38
N MET A 72 -3.76 -32.42 -11.52
CA MET A 72 -2.75 -32.82 -12.48
C MET A 72 -3.39 -33.83 -13.43
N ALA A 73 -3.41 -33.51 -14.71
CA ALA A 73 -4.02 -34.32 -15.76
C ALA A 73 -3.07 -34.47 -16.96
N SER A 74 -3.56 -35.09 -18.04
CA SER A 74 -2.83 -35.21 -19.31
C SER A 74 -2.40 -33.86 -19.88
N ASP A 75 -3.24 -32.85 -19.67
CA ASP A 75 -3.09 -31.48 -20.12
C ASP A 75 -3.87 -30.53 -19.19
N GLN A 76 -3.58 -29.24 -19.27
CA GLN A 76 -4.19 -28.23 -18.40
C GLN A 76 -5.67 -27.98 -18.70
N LEU A 77 -6.14 -28.21 -19.92
CA LEU A 77 -7.55 -28.05 -20.29
C LEU A 77 -8.38 -29.12 -19.58
N THR A 78 -7.92 -30.36 -19.65
CA THR A 78 -8.46 -31.51 -18.93
C THR A 78 -8.40 -31.29 -17.41
N ALA A 79 -7.32 -30.71 -16.90
CA ALA A 79 -7.22 -30.38 -15.47
C ALA A 79 -8.30 -29.38 -15.01
N ILE A 80 -8.58 -28.34 -15.81
CA ILE A 80 -9.66 -27.38 -15.53
C ILE A 80 -11.01 -28.07 -15.57
N THR A 81 -11.34 -28.77 -16.65
CA THR A 81 -12.69 -29.34 -16.85
C THR A 81 -12.99 -30.42 -15.83
N GLN A 82 -12.06 -31.34 -15.58
CA GLN A 82 -12.21 -32.37 -14.56
C GLN A 82 -12.29 -31.77 -13.15
N GLY A 83 -11.45 -30.80 -12.83
CA GLY A 83 -11.46 -30.13 -11.54
C GLY A 83 -12.77 -29.42 -11.26
N VAL A 84 -13.24 -28.60 -12.21
CA VAL A 84 -14.52 -27.89 -12.08
C VAL A 84 -15.70 -28.86 -12.01
N ALA A 85 -15.72 -29.91 -12.83
CA ALA A 85 -16.80 -30.91 -12.82
C ALA A 85 -16.85 -31.68 -11.49
N ALA A 86 -15.71 -32.13 -10.97
CA ALA A 86 -15.64 -32.83 -9.69
C ALA A 86 -16.08 -31.95 -8.51
N MET A 87 -15.67 -30.69 -8.50
CA MET A 87 -16.10 -29.74 -7.46
C MET A 87 -17.57 -29.37 -7.58
N ARG A 88 -18.12 -29.26 -8.81
CA ARG A 88 -19.56 -29.11 -9.04
C ARG A 88 -20.33 -30.29 -8.47
N GLU A 89 -19.91 -31.51 -8.76
CA GLU A 89 -20.56 -32.73 -8.25
C GLU A 89 -20.58 -32.73 -6.71
N LYS A 90 -19.47 -32.36 -6.08
CA LYS A 90 -19.36 -32.24 -4.62
C LYS A 90 -20.27 -31.16 -4.03
N LEU A 91 -20.40 -30.01 -4.69
CA LEU A 91 -21.21 -28.87 -4.22
C LEU A 91 -22.71 -29.02 -4.52
N GLY A 92 -23.06 -29.75 -5.57
CA GLY A 92 -24.39 -29.79 -6.15
C GLY A 92 -24.69 -28.59 -7.07
N ASP A 93 -25.60 -28.80 -8.03
CA ASP A 93 -25.87 -27.84 -9.12
C ASP A 93 -26.29 -26.45 -8.66
N ALA A 94 -27.15 -26.36 -7.65
CA ALA A 94 -27.63 -25.08 -7.13
C ALA A 94 -26.49 -24.24 -6.54
N ALA A 95 -25.59 -24.87 -5.78
CA ALA A 95 -24.44 -24.17 -5.19
C ALA A 95 -23.38 -23.82 -6.24
N ALA A 96 -23.15 -24.71 -7.21
CA ALA A 96 -22.23 -24.45 -8.33
C ALA A 96 -22.67 -23.27 -9.20
N ARG A 97 -23.97 -23.09 -9.43
CA ARG A 97 -24.52 -21.92 -10.15
C ARG A 97 -24.39 -20.61 -9.38
N ALA A 98 -24.22 -20.67 -8.06
CA ALA A 98 -24.03 -19.50 -7.21
C ALA A 98 -22.56 -19.09 -7.05
N ILE A 99 -21.63 -19.74 -7.77
CA ILE A 99 -20.22 -19.37 -7.78
C ILE A 99 -20.04 -18.06 -8.56
N GLU A 100 -19.47 -17.06 -7.88
CA GLU A 100 -19.29 -15.71 -8.42
C GLU A 100 -17.94 -15.55 -9.12
N THR A 101 -16.92 -16.25 -8.61
CA THR A 101 -15.58 -16.23 -9.18
C THR A 101 -14.90 -17.59 -9.10
N VAL A 102 -14.13 -17.91 -10.13
CA VAL A 102 -13.22 -19.06 -10.16
C VAL A 102 -11.79 -18.57 -10.32
N GLU A 103 -10.91 -18.93 -9.39
CA GLU A 103 -9.48 -18.72 -9.48
C GLU A 103 -8.83 -19.87 -10.26
N LEU A 104 -7.95 -19.53 -11.20
CA LEU A 104 -7.09 -20.49 -11.89
C LEU A 104 -5.62 -20.08 -11.67
N CYS A 105 -4.79 -20.99 -11.17
CA CYS A 105 -3.33 -20.81 -11.16
C CYS A 105 -2.64 -21.94 -11.92
N PHE A 106 -1.98 -21.59 -13.02
CA PHE A 106 -1.23 -22.52 -13.85
C PHE A 106 0.22 -22.56 -13.36
N ALA A 107 0.60 -23.64 -12.65
CA ALA A 107 1.96 -23.79 -12.17
C ALA A 107 2.93 -24.04 -13.35
N HIS A 108 4.12 -23.44 -13.29
CA HIS A 108 5.19 -23.71 -14.24
C HIS A 108 6.57 -23.45 -13.62
N GLY A 109 7.63 -23.89 -14.30
CA GLY A 109 9.00 -23.59 -13.89
C GLY A 109 9.36 -24.12 -12.50
N VAL A 110 8.88 -25.31 -12.14
CA VAL A 110 9.13 -25.95 -10.84
C VAL A 110 10.64 -26.09 -10.61
N PHE A 111 11.11 -25.72 -9.42
CA PHE A 111 12.50 -25.86 -9.00
C PHE A 111 12.60 -26.33 -7.54
N ALA A 112 13.57 -27.20 -7.25
CA ALA A 112 13.91 -27.55 -5.87
C ALA A 112 14.63 -26.40 -5.17
N ALA A 113 14.43 -26.28 -3.86
CA ALA A 113 15.07 -25.29 -3.02
C ALA A 113 15.67 -25.95 -1.78
N ASP A 114 16.94 -25.69 -1.52
CA ASP A 114 17.64 -26.10 -0.29
C ASP A 114 17.80 -24.88 0.64
N LEU A 115 16.93 -24.82 1.66
CA LEU A 115 16.94 -23.70 2.62
C LEU A 115 18.16 -23.66 3.53
N SER A 116 19.07 -24.65 3.48
CA SER A 116 20.39 -24.54 4.11
C SER A 116 21.27 -23.48 3.41
N THR A 117 21.02 -23.20 2.13
CA THR A 117 21.80 -22.24 1.34
C THR A 117 21.18 -20.84 1.31
N LYS A 118 22.01 -19.80 1.38
CA LYS A 118 21.53 -18.40 1.26
C LYS A 118 20.88 -18.13 -0.10
N ARG A 119 21.43 -18.71 -1.16
CA ARG A 119 20.94 -18.52 -2.54
C ARG A 119 19.49 -19.00 -2.67
N ASP A 120 19.20 -20.20 -2.21
CA ASP A 120 17.85 -20.77 -2.37
C ASP A 120 16.86 -20.14 -1.38
N ARG A 121 17.30 -19.75 -0.18
CA ARG A 121 16.47 -18.91 0.71
C ARG A 121 16.03 -17.61 0.04
N LEU A 122 16.95 -16.91 -0.63
CA LEU A 122 16.60 -15.67 -1.34
C LEU A 122 15.76 -15.94 -2.59
N ARG A 123 16.02 -17.04 -3.30
CA ARG A 123 15.25 -17.44 -4.47
C ARG A 123 13.82 -17.79 -4.09
N LEU A 124 13.60 -18.59 -3.04
CA LEU A 124 12.27 -19.06 -2.64
C LEU A 124 11.54 -18.02 -1.79
N ASN A 125 12.17 -17.54 -0.71
CA ASN A 125 11.47 -16.87 0.41
C ASN A 125 11.51 -15.34 0.35
N SER A 126 12.07 -14.76 -0.73
CA SER A 126 12.00 -13.31 -0.89
C SER A 126 10.55 -12.87 -1.07
N ASN A 127 10.11 -11.90 -0.25
CA ASN A 127 8.74 -11.37 -0.28
C ASN A 127 8.32 -10.85 -1.67
N ILE A 128 9.27 -10.46 -2.51
CA ILE A 128 8.97 -10.05 -3.87
C ILE A 128 8.37 -11.18 -4.72
N TYR A 129 8.48 -12.46 -4.34
CA TYR A 129 7.81 -13.56 -5.04
C TYR A 129 6.44 -13.89 -4.46
N ARG A 130 6.06 -13.33 -3.31
CA ARG A 130 4.77 -13.60 -2.68
C ARG A 130 3.64 -13.12 -3.61
N GLY A 131 2.67 -13.98 -3.83
CA GLY A 131 1.59 -13.73 -4.78
C GLY A 131 1.92 -13.97 -6.25
N LEU A 132 3.14 -14.41 -6.58
CA LEU A 132 3.54 -14.83 -7.93
C LEU A 132 3.96 -16.29 -7.97
N ARG A 133 4.61 -16.75 -6.90
CA ARG A 133 5.15 -18.10 -6.73
C ARG A 133 4.37 -18.85 -5.67
N GLY A 134 4.08 -20.11 -5.96
CA GLY A 134 3.54 -21.06 -4.98
C GLY A 134 4.63 -21.96 -4.40
N LEU A 135 4.24 -22.75 -3.40
CA LEU A 135 5.08 -23.74 -2.74
C LEU A 135 4.56 -25.14 -3.00
N TRP A 136 5.49 -26.07 -3.17
CA TRP A 136 5.22 -27.50 -3.15
C TRP A 136 6.09 -28.10 -2.05
N ILE A 137 5.44 -28.56 -0.99
CA ILE A 137 6.06 -29.05 0.23
C ILE A 137 5.77 -30.54 0.35
N GLU A 138 6.80 -31.38 0.41
CA GLU A 138 6.65 -32.84 0.53
C GLU A 138 7.25 -33.37 1.83
N HIS A 139 6.51 -34.22 2.53
CA HIS A 139 7.00 -34.97 3.69
C HIS A 139 6.34 -36.36 3.73
N ALA A 140 7.14 -37.41 3.96
CA ALA A 140 6.67 -38.80 4.06
C ALA A 140 5.75 -39.26 2.91
N GLY A 141 6.07 -38.85 1.67
CA GLY A 141 5.29 -39.20 0.46
C GLY A 141 3.99 -38.41 0.26
N GLN A 142 3.66 -37.49 1.17
CA GLN A 142 2.53 -36.57 1.03
C GLN A 142 3.01 -35.20 0.58
N ALA A 143 2.31 -34.62 -0.40
CA ALA A 143 2.58 -33.29 -0.93
C ALA A 143 1.47 -32.30 -0.54
N ALA A 144 1.86 -31.09 -0.17
CA ALA A 144 0.97 -29.94 -0.07
C ALA A 144 1.41 -28.88 -1.08
N LEU A 145 0.49 -28.50 -1.98
CA LEU A 145 0.70 -27.42 -2.94
C LEU A 145 -0.05 -26.18 -2.44
N ILE A 146 0.66 -25.07 -2.31
CA ILE A 146 0.14 -23.80 -1.82
C ILE A 146 0.06 -22.81 -2.97
N SER A 147 -1.15 -22.32 -3.23
CA SER A 147 -1.38 -21.31 -4.28
C SER A 147 -0.79 -19.96 -3.88
N PRO A 148 -0.14 -19.23 -4.81
CA PRO A 148 0.27 -17.85 -4.56
C PRO A 148 -0.91 -16.94 -4.16
N THR A 149 -2.14 -17.20 -4.61
CA THR A 149 -3.31 -16.38 -4.24
C THR A 149 -3.73 -16.60 -2.78
N VAL A 150 -3.67 -17.84 -2.28
CA VAL A 150 -3.92 -18.16 -0.86
C VAL A 150 -2.92 -17.47 0.05
N MET A 151 -1.65 -17.42 -0.33
CA MET A 151 -0.63 -16.68 0.41
C MET A 151 -0.94 -15.18 0.49
N LEU A 152 -1.49 -14.59 -0.57
CA LEU A 152 -1.91 -13.19 -0.57
C LEU A 152 -3.14 -12.97 0.30
N GLU A 153 -4.16 -13.82 0.18
CA GLU A 153 -5.39 -13.73 0.98
C GLU A 153 -5.07 -13.73 2.48
N GLN A 154 -4.23 -14.67 2.91
CA GLN A 154 -3.78 -14.80 4.30
C GLN A 154 -2.72 -13.75 4.70
N ASN A 155 -2.14 -13.04 3.72
CA ASN A 155 -0.99 -12.16 3.88
C ASN A 155 0.25 -12.86 4.46
N ALA A 156 0.35 -14.18 4.29
CA ALA A 156 1.37 -15.03 4.90
C ALA A 156 2.66 -15.05 4.03
N PRO A 157 3.84 -14.72 4.58
CA PRO A 157 5.12 -14.95 3.91
C PRO A 157 5.41 -16.45 3.77
N PHE A 158 6.35 -16.80 2.88
CA PHE A 158 6.77 -18.19 2.65
C PHE A 158 7.17 -18.91 3.94
N THR A 159 7.92 -18.23 4.81
CA THR A 159 8.40 -18.80 6.07
C THR A 159 7.26 -19.19 7.02
N GLU A 160 6.20 -18.37 7.10
CA GLU A 160 5.04 -18.67 7.95
C GLU A 160 4.28 -19.91 7.44
N ILE A 161 4.16 -20.05 6.10
CA ILE A 161 3.57 -21.24 5.48
C ILE A 161 4.41 -22.50 5.74
N GLU A 162 5.73 -22.39 5.62
CA GLU A 162 6.68 -23.48 5.89
C GLU A 162 6.63 -23.91 7.36
N GLU A 163 6.66 -22.95 8.28
CA GLU A 163 6.56 -23.18 9.73
C GLU A 163 5.22 -23.82 10.10
N ALA A 164 4.11 -23.30 9.58
CA ALA A 164 2.77 -23.86 9.80
C ALA A 164 2.66 -25.31 9.29
N PHE A 165 3.28 -25.63 8.14
CA PHE A 165 3.32 -27.00 7.64
C PHE A 165 4.08 -27.95 8.58
N CYS A 166 5.24 -27.53 9.09
CA CYS A 166 6.02 -28.31 10.06
C CYS A 166 5.25 -28.50 11.37
N GLN A 167 4.69 -27.44 11.92
CA GLN A 167 3.89 -27.47 13.15
C GLN A 167 2.69 -28.41 13.03
N GLY A 168 1.95 -28.32 11.91
CA GLY A 168 0.80 -29.19 11.63
C GLY A 168 1.16 -30.68 11.51
N ARG A 169 2.45 -31.01 11.34
CA ARG A 169 2.97 -32.38 11.27
C ARG A 169 3.83 -32.77 12.48
N GLY A 170 3.92 -31.92 13.50
CA GLY A 170 4.75 -32.15 14.68
C GLY A 170 6.26 -32.24 14.36
N LEU A 171 6.70 -31.60 13.28
CA LEU A 171 8.10 -31.57 12.87
C LEU A 171 8.82 -30.36 13.48
N PRO A 172 10.10 -30.50 13.88
CA PRO A 172 10.91 -29.35 14.27
C PRO A 172 11.20 -28.46 13.06
N GLU A 173 11.47 -27.16 13.28
CA GLU A 173 11.84 -26.22 12.21
C GLU A 173 13.12 -26.63 11.44
N THR A 174 14.00 -27.40 12.08
CA THR A 174 15.21 -27.94 11.44
C THR A 174 14.88 -28.86 10.27
N ALA A 175 13.69 -29.45 10.24
CA ALA A 175 13.22 -30.34 9.17
C ALA A 175 13.18 -29.66 7.78
N LEU A 176 13.06 -28.33 7.74
CA LEU A 176 13.11 -27.54 6.51
C LEU A 176 14.54 -27.38 5.95
N ARG A 177 15.56 -27.63 6.78
CA ARG A 177 16.98 -27.40 6.45
C ARG A 177 17.81 -28.68 6.40
N ASP A 178 17.36 -29.76 7.03
CA ASP A 178 18.05 -31.05 7.05
C ASP A 178 17.60 -32.00 5.93
N GLY A 179 16.62 -31.58 5.11
CA GLY A 179 16.11 -32.34 3.97
C GLY A 179 14.97 -33.31 4.31
N THR A 180 14.53 -33.37 5.58
CA THR A 180 13.34 -34.12 6.00
C THR A 180 12.10 -33.67 5.23
N VAL A 181 11.95 -32.35 5.06
CA VAL A 181 10.94 -31.74 4.20
C VAL A 181 11.58 -31.34 2.86
N LYS A 182 11.00 -31.81 1.75
CA LYS A 182 11.44 -31.38 0.42
C LYS A 182 10.62 -30.17 -0.01
N LEU A 183 11.32 -29.10 -0.37
CA LEU A 183 10.70 -27.86 -0.82
C LEU A 183 10.97 -27.64 -2.31
N ARG A 184 9.91 -27.28 -3.03
CA ARG A 184 9.98 -26.77 -4.39
C ARG A 184 9.18 -25.48 -4.51
N GLY A 185 9.69 -24.55 -5.30
CA GLY A 185 8.95 -23.37 -5.74
C GLY A 185 8.47 -23.53 -7.18
N PHE A 186 7.38 -22.87 -7.54
CA PHE A 186 6.91 -22.79 -8.92
C PHE A 186 6.30 -21.42 -9.20
N ASP A 187 6.55 -20.89 -10.40
CA ASP A 187 5.91 -19.65 -10.84
C ASP A 187 4.49 -19.96 -11.34
N SER A 188 3.64 -18.93 -11.43
CA SER A 188 2.25 -19.10 -11.83
C SER A 188 1.75 -18.02 -12.77
N VAL A 189 0.89 -18.42 -13.70
CA VAL A 189 -0.04 -17.52 -14.38
C VAL A 189 -1.40 -17.61 -13.69
N GLN A 190 -1.97 -16.46 -13.34
CA GLN A 190 -3.20 -16.37 -12.54
C GLN A 190 -4.31 -15.75 -13.36
N LEU A 191 -5.45 -16.45 -13.45
CA LEU A 191 -6.67 -15.93 -14.04
C LEU A 191 -7.79 -15.92 -13.00
N LEU A 192 -8.58 -14.86 -12.98
CA LEU A 192 -9.85 -14.80 -12.27
C LEU A 192 -10.99 -14.85 -13.29
N VAL A 193 -11.83 -15.87 -13.21
CA VAL A 193 -12.99 -16.07 -14.07
C VAL A 193 -14.25 -15.61 -13.36
N ARG A 194 -15.12 -14.92 -14.09
CA ARG A 194 -16.45 -14.45 -13.70
C ARG A 194 -17.49 -15.26 -14.47
N PRO A 195 -17.83 -16.48 -14.01
CA PRO A 195 -18.66 -17.40 -14.77
C PRO A 195 -20.12 -16.94 -14.90
N SER A 196 -20.58 -16.06 -14.00
CA SER A 196 -21.95 -15.55 -13.95
C SER A 196 -22.17 -14.27 -14.77
N GLU A 197 -21.10 -13.62 -15.27
CA GLU A 197 -21.22 -12.48 -16.18
C GLU A 197 -21.73 -12.96 -17.56
N ALA A 198 -22.41 -12.07 -18.30
CA ALA A 198 -22.94 -12.36 -19.63
C ALA A 198 -22.37 -11.35 -20.67
N PRO A 199 -21.40 -11.75 -21.51
CA PRO A 199 -20.74 -13.07 -21.55
C PRO A 199 -19.80 -13.32 -20.36
N PRO A 200 -19.46 -14.59 -20.04
CA PRO A 200 -18.46 -14.90 -19.02
C PRO A 200 -17.11 -14.24 -19.35
N ARG A 201 -16.42 -13.75 -18.32
CA ARG A 201 -15.18 -12.99 -18.47
C ARG A 201 -14.04 -13.61 -17.67
N ALA A 202 -12.81 -13.54 -18.18
CA ALA A 202 -11.62 -13.88 -17.42
C ALA A 202 -10.60 -12.74 -17.44
N VAL A 203 -9.91 -12.54 -16.33
CA VAL A 203 -8.94 -11.46 -16.13
C VAL A 203 -7.62 -12.04 -15.68
N ALA A 204 -6.52 -11.62 -16.33
CA ALA A 204 -5.19 -11.91 -15.84
C ALA A 204 -4.86 -11.06 -14.61
N LEU A 205 -4.47 -11.72 -13.52
CA LEU A 205 -4.07 -11.07 -12.30
C LEU A 205 -2.56 -11.22 -12.09
N THR A 206 -1.96 -10.18 -11.52
CA THR A 206 -0.60 -10.18 -10.98
C THR A 206 -0.71 -9.81 -9.52
N ARG A 207 -0.42 -10.77 -8.63
CA ARG A 207 -0.63 -10.64 -7.18
C ARG A 207 -2.05 -10.20 -6.79
N GLY A 208 -3.07 -10.79 -7.41
CA GLY A 208 -4.47 -10.48 -7.10
C GLY A 208 -4.96 -9.11 -7.62
N THR A 209 -4.20 -8.44 -8.50
CA THR A 209 -4.58 -7.16 -9.10
C THR A 209 -4.28 -7.13 -10.60
N ARG A 210 -5.03 -6.34 -11.36
CA ARG A 210 -4.63 -5.98 -12.72
C ARG A 210 -3.40 -5.07 -12.68
N THR A 211 -2.52 -5.18 -13.68
CA THR A 211 -1.41 -4.24 -13.82
C THR A 211 -1.90 -2.92 -14.41
N ILE A 212 -1.58 -1.80 -13.77
CA ILE A 212 -1.97 -0.45 -14.22
C ILE A 212 -0.91 0.13 -15.14
N HIS A 213 -1.33 0.63 -16.31
CA HIS A 213 -0.47 1.39 -17.21
C HIS A 213 -0.40 2.87 -16.80
N VAL A 214 0.74 3.52 -17.00
CA VAL A 214 0.92 4.92 -16.58
C VAL A 214 0.01 5.89 -17.35
N SER A 215 -0.35 5.56 -18.59
CA SER A 215 -1.31 6.35 -19.38
C SER A 215 -2.72 6.36 -18.81
N GLU A 216 -3.05 5.47 -17.86
CA GLU A 216 -4.33 5.51 -17.14
C GLU A 216 -4.38 6.63 -16.10
N ILE A 217 -3.23 7.24 -15.78
CA ILE A 217 -3.14 8.33 -14.81
C ILE A 217 -3.48 9.64 -15.52
N THR A 218 -4.77 9.92 -15.58
CA THR A 218 -5.34 11.17 -16.06
C THR A 218 -5.87 11.98 -14.89
N ARG A 219 -6.20 13.26 -15.08
CA ARG A 219 -6.87 14.05 -14.05
C ARG A 219 -8.15 13.39 -13.55
N ALA A 220 -9.00 12.90 -14.46
CA ALA A 220 -10.23 12.21 -14.11
C ALA A 220 -9.97 10.96 -13.25
N ARG A 221 -8.90 10.23 -13.55
CA ARG A 221 -8.49 9.09 -12.73
C ARG A 221 -8.04 9.53 -11.35
N VAL A 222 -7.24 10.58 -11.25
CA VAL A 222 -6.72 11.09 -9.96
C VAL A 222 -7.85 11.65 -9.10
N ASP A 223 -8.87 12.25 -9.72
CA ASP A 223 -10.11 12.65 -9.07
C ASP A 223 -10.97 11.44 -8.60
N GLU A 224 -10.98 10.34 -9.36
CA GLU A 224 -11.53 9.07 -8.87
C GLU A 224 -10.74 8.53 -7.66
N MET A 225 -9.40 8.64 -7.67
CA MET A 225 -8.59 8.19 -6.53
C MET A 225 -8.94 8.95 -5.25
N GLN A 226 -9.10 10.29 -5.31
CA GLN A 226 -9.47 11.03 -4.10
C GLN A 226 -10.85 10.63 -3.59
N ARG A 227 -11.80 10.31 -4.49
CA ARG A 227 -13.11 9.78 -4.11
C ARG A 227 -12.96 8.48 -3.34
N GLU A 228 -12.35 7.49 -3.96
CA GLU A 228 -12.17 6.15 -3.40
C GLU A 228 -11.45 6.17 -2.04
N LEU A 229 -10.29 6.84 -1.95
CA LEU A 229 -9.50 6.89 -0.71
C LEU A 229 -10.20 7.72 0.38
N GLY A 230 -10.83 8.84 0.03
CA GLY A 230 -11.56 9.67 1.00
C GLY A 230 -12.78 8.94 1.57
N ASP A 231 -13.52 8.23 0.73
CA ASP A 231 -14.69 7.47 1.15
C ASP A 231 -14.30 6.29 2.03
N PHE A 232 -13.15 5.65 1.76
CA PHE A 232 -12.58 4.64 2.64
C PHE A 232 -12.35 5.20 4.05
N LEU A 233 -11.75 6.39 4.17
CA LEU A 233 -11.51 7.00 5.49
C LEU A 233 -12.84 7.27 6.21
N VAL A 234 -13.82 7.84 5.52
CA VAL A 234 -15.15 8.12 6.09
C VAL A 234 -15.80 6.84 6.64
N ARG A 235 -15.79 5.76 5.85
CA ARG A 235 -16.35 4.45 6.24
C ARG A 235 -15.61 3.79 7.41
N ASN A 236 -14.35 4.11 7.63
CA ASN A 236 -13.50 3.48 8.65
C ASN A 236 -13.33 4.32 9.93
N VAL A 237 -14.09 5.41 10.08
CA VAL A 237 -14.33 6.06 11.37
C VAL A 237 -15.61 5.48 11.99
N ASP A 238 -15.48 4.77 13.11
CA ASP A 238 -16.63 4.16 13.79
C ASP A 238 -17.58 5.21 14.42
N ALA A 239 -18.68 4.71 15.00
CA ALA A 239 -19.72 5.54 15.60
C ALA A 239 -19.21 6.37 16.79
N GLU A 240 -18.21 5.86 17.51
CA GLU A 240 -17.55 6.54 18.63
C GLU A 240 -16.54 7.59 18.16
N GLY A 241 -16.11 7.48 16.90
CA GLY A 241 -15.16 8.37 16.24
C GLY A 241 -13.75 7.81 16.13
N ARG A 242 -13.49 6.55 16.50
CA ARG A 242 -12.17 5.94 16.33
C ARG A 242 -11.94 5.62 14.86
N MET A 243 -10.78 6.00 14.35
CA MET A 243 -10.29 5.52 13.06
C MET A 243 -9.66 4.13 13.22
N VAL A 244 -9.98 3.21 12.32
CA VAL A 244 -9.35 1.89 12.25
C VAL A 244 -7.89 2.06 11.81
N TYR A 245 -6.94 1.60 12.62
CA TYR A 245 -5.52 1.74 12.28
C TYR A 245 -5.09 0.75 11.19
N SER A 246 -5.41 -0.54 11.37
CA SER A 246 -5.03 -1.57 10.42
C SER A 246 -6.07 -2.68 10.27
N TYR A 247 -6.25 -3.14 9.04
CA TYR A 247 -7.23 -4.13 8.64
C TYR A 247 -6.62 -5.16 7.67
N HIS A 248 -6.98 -6.43 7.86
CA HIS A 248 -6.59 -7.56 7.01
C HIS A 248 -7.76 -7.97 6.11
N PRO A 249 -7.77 -7.59 4.81
CA PRO A 249 -8.94 -7.78 3.93
C PRO A 249 -9.39 -9.22 3.73
N GLY A 250 -8.44 -10.14 3.53
CA GLY A 250 -8.74 -11.57 3.32
C GLY A 250 -9.17 -12.29 4.59
N LEU A 251 -8.73 -11.82 5.76
CA LEU A 251 -9.13 -12.40 7.05
C LEU A 251 -10.42 -11.79 7.59
N GLY A 252 -10.77 -10.58 7.17
CA GLY A 252 -11.94 -9.84 7.64
C GLY A 252 -11.79 -9.29 9.05
N VAL A 253 -10.57 -8.99 9.49
CA VAL A 253 -10.28 -8.61 10.89
C VAL A 253 -9.42 -7.35 10.98
N GLU A 254 -9.73 -6.53 11.98
CA GLU A 254 -8.84 -5.47 12.46
C GLU A 254 -7.65 -6.09 13.22
N GLU A 255 -6.47 -5.50 13.08
CA GLU A 255 -5.31 -5.87 13.90
C GLU A 255 -5.53 -5.40 15.35
N GLN A 256 -5.88 -6.34 16.23
CA GLN A 256 -6.45 -6.04 17.57
C GLN A 256 -5.50 -5.30 18.53
N VAL A 257 -4.18 -5.39 18.32
CA VAL A 257 -3.17 -4.91 19.29
C VAL A 257 -2.58 -3.55 18.92
N THR A 258 -2.92 -3.01 17.74
CA THR A 258 -2.22 -1.86 17.16
C THR A 258 -3.18 -0.68 17.02
N ASN A 259 -3.33 0.14 18.05
CA ASN A 259 -3.78 1.52 17.84
C ASN A 259 -2.57 2.45 17.77
N ASN A 260 -2.67 3.51 16.98
CA ASN A 260 -1.64 4.53 16.89
C ASN A 260 -2.27 5.93 16.90
N MET A 261 -2.13 6.63 18.03
CA MET A 261 -2.71 7.96 18.23
C MET A 261 -2.23 8.98 17.19
N ILE A 262 -1.00 8.87 16.68
CA ILE A 262 -0.50 9.78 15.63
C ILE A 262 -1.31 9.59 14.36
N ARG A 263 -1.63 8.34 14.02
CA ARG A 263 -2.40 8.00 12.83
C ARG A 263 -3.87 8.40 12.95
N GLN A 264 -4.42 8.44 14.17
CA GLN A 264 -5.73 9.04 14.41
C GLN A 264 -5.74 10.54 14.07
N TRP A 265 -4.76 11.31 14.57
CA TRP A 265 -4.68 12.75 14.26
C TRP A 265 -4.41 13.03 12.79
N MET A 266 -3.57 12.21 12.14
CA MET A 266 -3.37 12.30 10.70
C MET A 266 -4.64 12.00 9.90
N ALA A 267 -5.46 11.05 10.34
CA ALA A 267 -6.75 10.78 9.73
C ALA A 267 -7.69 11.99 9.84
N THR A 268 -7.71 12.68 10.99
CA THR A 268 -8.44 13.95 11.12
C THR A 268 -7.98 14.98 10.08
N ILE A 269 -6.68 15.16 9.89
CA ILE A 269 -6.12 16.10 8.91
C ILE A 269 -6.56 15.72 7.49
N ALA A 270 -6.43 14.45 7.11
CA ALA A 270 -6.82 13.97 5.80
C ALA A 270 -8.33 14.12 5.54
N LEU A 271 -9.18 13.80 6.53
CA LEU A 271 -10.63 14.02 6.46
C LEU A 271 -10.98 15.50 6.32
N SER A 272 -10.34 16.38 7.10
CA SER A 272 -10.59 17.83 7.03
C SER A 272 -10.19 18.41 5.68
N ARG A 273 -9.07 17.97 5.10
CA ARG A 273 -8.62 18.37 3.76
C ARG A 273 -9.53 17.81 2.66
N THR A 274 -10.03 16.59 2.83
CA THR A 274 -11.01 15.98 1.91
C THR A 274 -12.33 16.75 1.93
N ALA A 275 -12.85 17.05 3.12
CA ALA A 275 -14.05 17.85 3.31
C ALA A 275 -13.93 19.21 2.65
N ARG A 276 -12.78 19.90 2.83
CA ARG A 276 -12.51 21.18 2.17
C ARG A 276 -12.44 21.06 0.65
N HIS A 277 -11.80 20.01 0.13
CA HIS A 277 -11.68 19.79 -1.31
C HIS A 277 -13.04 19.52 -1.97
N ARG A 278 -13.93 18.80 -1.27
CA ARG A 278 -15.26 18.42 -1.77
C ARG A 278 -16.37 19.39 -1.40
N ASP A 279 -16.07 20.40 -0.57
CA ASP A 279 -17.05 21.25 0.10
C ASP A 279 -18.14 20.44 0.84
N ASP A 280 -17.72 19.45 1.61
CA ASP A 280 -18.59 18.44 2.22
C ASP A 280 -18.66 18.55 3.75
N ALA A 281 -19.79 19.07 4.23
CA ALA A 281 -20.06 19.27 5.66
C ALA A 281 -20.18 17.95 6.45
N GLU A 282 -20.63 16.86 5.83
CA GLU A 282 -20.75 15.55 6.49
C GLU A 282 -19.36 14.95 6.75
N VAL A 283 -18.43 15.12 5.80
CA VAL A 283 -17.03 14.71 6.02
C VAL A 283 -16.38 15.56 7.12
N PHE A 284 -16.69 16.86 7.23
CA PHE A 284 -16.27 17.66 8.39
C PHE A 284 -16.85 17.13 9.70
N ALA A 285 -18.13 16.69 9.72
CA ALA A 285 -18.73 16.11 10.92
C ALA A 285 -18.01 14.81 11.34
N VAL A 286 -17.57 13.98 10.38
CA VAL A 286 -16.75 12.79 10.63
C VAL A 286 -15.38 13.16 11.21
N ALA A 287 -14.73 14.19 10.66
CA ALA A 287 -13.47 14.72 11.20
C ALA A 287 -13.65 15.24 12.64
N GLU A 288 -14.72 16.01 12.92
CA GLU A 288 -15.03 16.50 14.27
C GLU A 288 -15.28 15.33 15.25
N ARG A 289 -15.96 14.27 14.80
CA ARG A 289 -16.18 13.06 15.59
C ARG A 289 -14.86 12.38 15.96
N ASN A 290 -13.91 12.28 15.02
CA ASN A 290 -12.58 11.76 15.28
C ASN A 290 -11.76 12.66 16.23
N ILE A 291 -11.83 13.98 16.09
CA ILE A 291 -11.23 14.93 17.06
C ILE A 291 -11.75 14.64 18.46
N ARG A 292 -13.07 14.55 18.63
CA ARG A 292 -13.69 14.31 19.94
C ARG A 292 -13.28 12.97 20.54
N TYR A 293 -13.20 11.91 19.71
CA TYR A 293 -12.65 10.63 20.15
C TYR A 293 -11.21 10.76 20.65
N ASN A 294 -10.34 11.41 19.87
CA ASN A 294 -8.93 11.56 20.22
C ASN A 294 -8.71 12.39 21.48
N LEU A 295 -9.48 13.47 21.66
CA LEU A 295 -9.42 14.29 22.87
C LEU A 295 -9.88 13.52 24.11
N ARG A 296 -10.97 12.73 24.01
CA ARG A 296 -11.42 11.91 25.15
C ARG A 296 -10.36 10.89 25.58
N HIS A 297 -9.75 10.20 24.61
CA HIS A 297 -8.89 9.06 24.93
C HIS A 297 -7.43 9.42 25.20
N PHE A 298 -6.87 10.38 24.44
CA PHE A 298 -5.43 10.64 24.44
C PHE A 298 -5.05 12.02 24.99
N TYR A 299 -5.95 13.01 25.01
CA TYR A 299 -5.58 14.34 25.49
C TYR A 299 -5.53 14.40 27.03
N ARG A 300 -4.47 15.00 27.57
CA ARG A 300 -4.33 15.33 28.99
C ARG A 300 -3.82 16.76 29.15
N ALA A 301 -4.23 17.44 30.21
CA ALA A 301 -3.69 18.75 30.55
C ALA A 301 -2.68 18.62 31.70
N SER A 302 -1.54 19.29 31.60
CA SER A 302 -0.54 19.41 32.67
C SER A 302 -0.18 20.88 32.84
N GLY A 303 -0.84 21.54 33.81
CA GLY A 303 -0.74 22.99 33.98
C GLY A 303 -1.15 23.77 32.72
N LYS A 304 -0.18 24.45 32.10
CA LYS A 304 -0.35 25.19 30.83
C LYS A 304 -0.16 24.32 29.59
N LEU A 305 0.34 23.09 29.74
CA LEU A 305 0.65 22.17 28.64
C LEU A 305 -0.54 21.28 28.31
N GLY A 306 -0.65 20.95 27.03
CA GLY A 306 -1.60 20.02 26.46
C GLY A 306 -0.84 18.84 25.87
N LEU A 307 -1.10 17.65 26.39
CA LEU A 307 -0.36 16.45 26.06
C LEU A 307 -1.26 15.53 25.26
N ILE A 308 -0.67 14.83 24.29
CA ILE A 308 -1.29 13.65 23.67
C ILE A 308 -0.53 12.44 24.21
N GLU A 309 -1.17 11.72 25.12
CA GLU A 309 -0.59 10.59 25.85
C GLU A 309 -1.17 9.26 25.39
N HIS A 310 -0.29 8.32 25.08
CA HIS A 310 -0.65 6.94 24.76
C HIS A 310 0.43 5.99 25.25
N GLN A 311 0.03 4.94 25.97
CA GLN A 311 0.93 3.93 26.54
C GLN A 311 2.10 4.56 27.33
N GLY A 312 1.79 5.56 28.16
CA GLY A 312 2.76 6.26 29.02
C GLY A 312 3.73 7.21 28.29
N SER A 313 3.58 7.41 26.98
CA SER A 313 4.46 8.29 26.19
C SER A 313 3.71 9.50 25.64
N VAL A 314 4.41 10.64 25.62
CA VAL A 314 3.98 11.88 24.96
C VAL A 314 5.05 12.28 23.95
N LYS A 315 4.68 12.24 22.68
CA LYS A 315 5.57 12.41 21.53
C LYS A 315 5.31 13.75 20.86
N LEU A 316 6.37 14.46 20.48
CA LEU A 316 6.28 15.76 19.78
C LEU A 316 5.39 15.66 18.54
N GLY A 317 5.59 14.64 17.70
CA GLY A 317 4.80 14.45 16.49
C GLY A 317 3.30 14.32 16.74
N ALA A 318 2.91 13.62 17.82
CA ALA A 318 1.50 13.49 18.19
C ALA A 318 0.89 14.83 18.63
N VAL A 319 1.63 15.62 19.40
CA VAL A 319 1.21 16.95 19.84
C VAL A 319 1.12 17.92 18.66
N ALA A 320 2.12 17.91 17.78
CA ALA A 320 2.16 18.74 16.58
C ALA A 320 0.99 18.44 15.64
N LEU A 321 0.78 17.18 15.30
CA LEU A 321 -0.30 16.78 14.39
C LEU A 321 -1.69 16.98 15.02
N ALA A 322 -1.83 16.83 16.34
CA ALA A 322 -3.06 17.21 17.02
C ALA A 322 -3.33 18.71 16.92
N ALA A 323 -2.33 19.56 17.14
CA ALA A 323 -2.48 21.01 17.00
C ALA A 323 -2.84 21.38 15.55
N LEU A 324 -2.11 20.83 14.56
CA LEU A 324 -2.39 21.06 13.14
C LEU A 324 -3.81 20.64 12.74
N ALA A 325 -4.29 19.50 13.23
CA ALA A 325 -5.65 19.04 13.01
C ALA A 325 -6.71 20.03 13.52
N LEU A 326 -6.48 20.67 14.67
CA LEU A 326 -7.38 21.69 15.20
C LEU A 326 -7.28 23.01 14.43
N ILE A 327 -6.07 23.42 14.04
CA ILE A 327 -5.81 24.64 13.26
C ILE A 327 -6.55 24.60 11.92
N GLU A 328 -6.53 23.46 11.23
CA GLU A 328 -7.16 23.32 9.92
C GLU A 328 -8.68 23.11 9.97
N HIS A 329 -9.26 22.76 11.11
CA HIS A 329 -10.68 22.42 11.21
C HIS A 329 -11.57 23.67 11.22
N PRO A 330 -12.69 23.74 10.46
CA PRO A 330 -13.54 24.94 10.40
C PRO A 330 -14.16 25.31 11.76
N ALA A 331 -14.41 24.33 12.62
CA ALA A 331 -14.88 24.54 13.99
C ALA A 331 -13.75 24.80 15.02
N ARG A 332 -12.56 25.27 14.58
CA ARG A 332 -11.36 25.53 15.41
C ARG A 332 -11.67 26.22 16.73
N GLN A 333 -12.55 27.23 16.72
CA GLN A 333 -12.92 27.99 17.92
C GLN A 333 -13.45 27.12 19.07
N LYS A 334 -14.14 26.01 18.77
CA LYS A 334 -14.60 25.04 19.79
C LYS A 334 -13.45 24.41 20.57
N PHE A 335 -12.25 24.39 19.99
CA PHE A 335 -11.07 23.72 20.52
C PHE A 335 -9.95 24.69 20.93
N ALA A 336 -10.21 26.01 20.93
CA ALA A 336 -9.19 27.05 21.11
C ALA A 336 -8.34 26.88 22.40
N ARG A 337 -8.95 26.42 23.51
CA ARG A 337 -8.22 26.16 24.76
C ARG A 337 -7.26 24.97 24.62
N THR A 338 -7.71 23.91 23.96
CA THR A 338 -6.90 22.70 23.72
C THR A 338 -5.75 23.02 22.77
N GLU A 339 -6.04 23.69 21.67
CA GLU A 339 -5.07 24.14 20.68
C GLU A 339 -3.94 24.94 21.35
N ARG A 340 -4.28 26.00 22.10
CA ARG A 340 -3.30 26.84 22.81
C ARG A 340 -2.35 26.04 23.70
N ARG A 341 -2.88 25.02 24.38
CA ARG A 341 -2.10 24.15 25.28
C ARG A 341 -1.20 23.18 24.53
N LEU A 342 -1.67 22.65 23.39
CA LEU A 342 -0.85 21.82 22.50
C LEU A 342 0.31 22.64 21.93
N LEU A 343 0.04 23.86 21.45
CA LEU A 343 1.06 24.78 20.96
C LEU A 343 2.09 25.13 22.04
N ALA A 344 1.65 25.43 23.26
CA ALA A 344 2.56 25.65 24.39
C ALA A 344 3.46 24.44 24.68
N THR A 345 3.03 23.23 24.35
CA THR A 345 3.83 22.01 24.51
C THR A 345 4.86 21.85 23.41
N ILE A 346 4.54 22.22 22.17
CA ILE A 346 5.52 22.30 21.07
C ILE A 346 6.61 23.31 21.44
N ASP A 347 6.22 24.48 21.95
CA ASP A 347 7.17 25.51 22.41
C ASP A 347 8.04 25.03 23.56
N HIS A 348 7.45 24.35 24.55
CA HIS A 348 8.17 23.78 25.67
C HIS A 348 9.22 22.72 25.25
N LEU A 349 8.95 21.98 24.18
CA LEU A 349 9.85 20.95 23.66
C LEU A 349 10.96 21.52 22.76
N TRP A 350 10.90 22.79 22.39
CA TRP A 350 11.92 23.43 21.60
C TRP A 350 13.07 23.95 22.48
N MET A 351 14.31 23.63 22.09
CA MET A 351 15.53 23.94 22.83
C MET A 351 16.26 25.10 22.14
N ASP A 352 16.09 26.30 22.70
CA ASP A 352 16.60 27.56 22.13
C ASP A 352 18.11 27.52 21.84
N GLU A 353 18.91 27.08 22.81
CA GLU A 353 20.38 27.00 22.71
C GLU A 353 20.89 26.14 21.54
N ARG A 354 20.09 25.18 21.08
CA ARG A 354 20.46 24.23 20.00
C ARG A 354 19.70 24.45 18.70
N GLY A 355 18.64 25.26 18.73
CA GLY A 355 17.66 25.35 17.65
C GLY A 355 16.91 24.03 17.39
N ALA A 356 16.89 23.07 18.31
CA ALA A 356 16.40 21.72 18.07
C ALA A 356 15.18 21.39 18.94
N PHE A 357 14.42 20.35 18.58
CA PHE A 357 13.32 19.85 19.41
C PHE A 357 13.69 18.60 20.21
N ARG A 358 13.15 18.49 21.42
CA ARG A 358 13.00 17.22 22.13
C ARG A 358 11.83 16.46 21.52
N CYS A 359 12.09 15.25 21.02
CA CYS A 359 11.04 14.43 20.40
C CYS A 359 10.06 13.82 21.42
N PHE A 360 10.40 13.80 22.71
CA PHE A 360 9.55 13.30 23.79
C PHE A 360 9.42 14.34 24.90
N TYR A 361 8.19 14.49 25.40
CA TYR A 361 7.95 15.07 26.71
C TYR A 361 8.10 14.01 27.81
N LYS A 362 7.64 12.78 27.54
CA LYS A 362 7.91 11.60 28.36
C LYS A 362 7.85 10.29 27.55
N PRO A 363 8.64 9.26 27.91
CA PRO A 363 9.79 9.33 28.80
C PRO A 363 10.90 10.18 28.17
N ASP A 364 11.78 10.75 29.00
CA ASP A 364 12.97 11.46 28.49
C ASP A 364 13.95 10.45 27.91
N ARG A 365 14.11 10.43 26.59
CA ARG A 365 15.01 9.51 25.89
C ARG A 365 15.49 10.07 24.55
N PRO A 366 16.66 9.62 24.07
CA PRO A 366 17.14 9.91 22.72
C PRO A 366 16.13 9.45 21.66
N ALA A 367 16.15 10.12 20.52
CA ALA A 367 15.12 10.00 19.50
C ALA A 367 15.70 9.92 18.09
N ASP A 368 16.85 9.23 17.95
CA ASP A 368 17.73 9.32 16.79
C ASP A 368 16.99 9.14 15.46
N SER A 369 16.19 8.08 15.32
CA SER A 369 15.40 7.86 14.10
C SER A 369 14.18 8.78 13.96
N LEU A 370 13.65 9.32 15.07
CA LEU A 370 12.47 10.17 15.12
C LEU A 370 12.76 11.62 14.76
N ASN A 371 14.03 12.04 14.80
CA ASN A 371 14.49 13.32 14.26
C ASN A 371 14.18 13.46 12.75
N ASN A 372 13.93 12.35 12.05
CA ASN A 372 13.46 12.38 10.66
C ASN A 372 12.00 12.81 10.49
N PHE A 373 11.18 12.83 11.54
CA PHE A 373 9.73 13.02 11.39
C PHE A 373 9.21 14.14 12.29
N TYR A 374 9.39 14.01 13.60
CA TYR A 374 8.69 14.84 14.57
C TYR A 374 9.08 16.33 14.51
N PRO A 375 10.36 16.68 14.28
CA PRO A 375 10.73 18.08 14.07
C PRO A 375 10.08 18.68 12.83
N GLY A 376 10.03 17.94 11.72
CA GLY A 376 9.34 18.38 10.51
C GLY A 376 7.83 18.57 10.73
N GLU A 377 7.17 17.66 11.45
CA GLU A 377 5.74 17.79 11.82
C GLU A 377 5.49 19.02 12.73
N ALA A 378 6.38 19.29 13.68
CA ALA A 378 6.32 20.48 14.54
C ALA A 378 6.55 21.78 13.76
N LEU A 379 7.57 21.80 12.89
CA LEU A 379 7.86 22.93 12.01
C LEU A 379 6.72 23.20 11.03
N LEU A 380 6.07 22.14 10.52
CA LEU A 380 4.87 22.29 9.70
C LEU A 380 3.76 22.99 10.50
N THR A 381 3.54 22.61 11.75
CA THR A 381 2.55 23.29 12.61
C THR A 381 2.91 24.77 12.80
N TRP A 382 4.18 25.08 13.07
CA TRP A 382 4.66 26.46 13.19
C TRP A 382 4.53 27.27 11.89
N SER A 383 4.72 26.66 10.71
CA SER A 383 4.57 27.37 9.45
C SER A 383 3.11 27.74 9.14
N PHE A 384 2.13 27.02 9.70
CA PHE A 384 0.73 27.46 9.73
C PHE A 384 0.55 28.71 10.58
N LEU A 385 1.05 28.70 11.82
CA LEU A 385 0.97 29.86 12.71
C LEU A 385 1.70 31.09 12.16
N TYR A 386 2.87 30.92 11.56
CA TYR A 386 3.63 32.02 10.97
C TYR A 386 2.87 32.65 9.80
N GLN A 387 2.24 31.86 8.92
CA GLN A 387 1.43 32.43 7.83
C GLN A 387 0.23 33.23 8.35
N GLU A 388 -0.38 32.82 9.47
CA GLU A 388 -1.51 33.53 10.08
C GLU A 388 -1.08 34.82 10.79
N THR A 389 0.08 34.81 11.45
CA THR A 389 0.47 35.86 12.41
C THR A 389 1.56 36.80 11.91
N GLY A 390 2.42 36.35 11.00
CA GLY A 390 3.63 37.07 10.60
C GLY A 390 4.64 37.28 11.75
N ASP A 391 4.55 36.51 12.84
CA ASP A 391 5.39 36.70 14.03
C ASP A 391 6.88 36.48 13.71
N LYS A 392 7.67 37.56 13.81
CA LYS A 392 9.11 37.56 13.55
C LYS A 392 9.89 36.72 14.56
N ALA A 393 9.45 36.65 15.81
CA ALA A 393 10.10 35.81 16.82
C ALA A 393 9.91 34.32 16.48
N LEU A 394 8.71 33.93 16.03
CA LEU A 394 8.46 32.59 15.54
C LEU A 394 9.31 32.26 14.29
N LEU A 395 9.43 33.21 13.36
CA LEU A 395 10.27 33.05 12.18
C LEU A 395 11.75 32.82 12.54
N ASP A 396 12.31 33.60 13.46
CA ASP A 396 13.69 33.44 13.93
C ASP A 396 13.93 32.04 14.53
N ARG A 397 13.02 31.58 15.40
CA ARG A 397 13.07 30.21 15.97
C ARG A 397 12.97 29.13 14.88
N PHE A 398 12.11 29.33 13.90
CA PHE A 398 11.96 28.43 12.75
C PHE A 398 13.26 28.34 11.95
N THR A 399 13.87 29.47 11.62
CA THR A 399 15.14 29.53 10.87
C THR A 399 16.28 28.85 11.61
N ARG A 400 16.40 29.04 12.94
CA ARG A 400 17.38 28.30 13.76
C ARG A 400 17.17 26.79 13.69
N ALA A 401 15.91 26.34 13.70
CA ALA A 401 15.60 24.92 13.54
C ALA A 401 15.91 24.40 12.14
N VAL A 402 15.64 25.16 11.08
CA VAL A 402 16.04 24.81 9.71
C VAL A 402 17.56 24.58 9.64
N ALA A 403 18.35 25.48 10.21
CA ALA A 403 19.81 25.37 10.21
C ALA A 403 20.29 24.10 10.94
N HIS A 404 19.75 23.85 12.14
CA HIS A 404 20.06 22.63 12.89
C HIS A 404 19.74 21.35 12.11
N TYR A 405 18.50 21.25 11.59
CA TYR A 405 18.05 20.03 10.93
C TYR A 405 18.62 19.86 9.52
N ARG A 406 19.05 20.94 8.86
CA ARG A 406 19.86 20.85 7.64
C ARG A 406 21.19 20.13 7.92
N ALA A 407 21.94 20.57 8.92
CA ALA A 407 23.19 19.92 9.32
C ALA A 407 22.95 18.46 9.72
N TRP A 408 21.93 18.21 10.54
CA TRP A 408 21.58 16.86 10.97
C TRP A 408 21.25 15.92 9.79
N HIS A 409 20.46 16.38 8.81
CA HIS A 409 20.08 15.55 7.66
C HIS A 409 21.26 15.22 6.75
N LEU A 410 22.21 16.15 6.59
CA LEU A 410 23.43 15.90 5.82
C LEU A 410 24.26 14.76 6.43
N ASP A 411 24.32 14.69 7.77
CA ASP A 411 25.02 13.62 8.50
C ASP A 411 24.21 12.32 8.61
N HIS A 412 22.87 12.41 8.54
CA HIS A 412 21.94 11.30 8.82
C HIS A 412 20.88 11.12 7.71
N ARG A 413 21.31 11.16 6.44
CA ARG A 413 20.40 11.10 5.28
C ARG A 413 19.37 9.96 5.41
N ASN A 414 18.10 10.34 5.33
CA ASN A 414 16.96 9.43 5.33
C ASN A 414 15.79 10.06 4.55
N PRO A 415 15.15 9.33 3.61
CA PRO A 415 14.06 9.89 2.80
C PRO A 415 12.85 10.32 3.63
N ALA A 416 12.63 9.74 4.81
CA ALA A 416 11.60 10.14 5.76
C ALA A 416 11.66 11.61 6.20
N PHE A 417 12.86 12.20 6.21
CA PHE A 417 13.10 13.59 6.59
C PHE A 417 12.48 14.59 5.61
N VAL A 418 12.68 14.32 4.32
CA VAL A 418 12.42 15.27 3.24
C VAL A 418 10.98 15.82 3.22
N PRO A 419 9.91 15.00 3.27
CA PRO A 419 8.57 15.51 3.00
C PRO A 419 8.06 16.48 4.04
N TRP A 420 8.21 16.19 5.33
CA TRP A 420 7.71 17.07 6.39
C TRP A 420 8.40 18.42 6.40
N HIS A 421 9.73 18.39 6.26
CA HIS A 421 10.54 19.60 6.18
C HIS A 421 10.24 20.38 4.91
N THR A 422 10.10 19.74 3.75
CA THR A 422 9.71 20.40 2.50
C THR A 422 8.38 21.14 2.64
N GLN A 423 7.35 20.50 3.18
CA GLN A 423 6.04 21.13 3.38
C GLN A 423 6.13 22.34 4.31
N ALA A 424 6.85 22.21 5.43
CA ALA A 424 7.03 23.30 6.37
C ALA A 424 7.78 24.48 5.73
N TYR A 425 8.87 24.18 5.02
CA TYR A 425 9.79 25.17 4.45
C TYR A 425 9.17 25.89 3.26
N TYR A 426 8.48 25.17 2.37
CA TYR A 426 7.77 25.77 1.25
C TYR A 426 6.77 26.83 1.73
N LYS A 427 6.04 26.53 2.80
CA LYS A 427 5.05 27.44 3.37
C LYS A 427 5.67 28.72 3.94
N VAL A 428 6.84 28.63 4.58
CA VAL A 428 7.60 29.82 5.03
C VAL A 428 8.25 30.56 3.86
N TRP A 429 8.85 29.83 2.92
CA TRP A 429 9.43 30.40 1.70
C TRP A 429 8.41 31.21 0.90
N ARG A 430 7.16 30.75 0.78
CA ARG A 430 6.10 31.51 0.11
C ARG A 430 5.86 32.89 0.71
N ALA A 431 6.08 33.04 2.02
CA ALA A 431 5.91 34.29 2.74
C ALA A 431 7.19 35.15 2.77
N THR A 432 8.36 34.54 2.85
CA THR A 432 9.64 35.27 3.00
C THR A 432 10.42 35.46 1.70
N ARG A 433 10.18 34.58 0.72
CA ARG A 433 10.96 34.41 -0.53
C ARG A 433 12.46 34.23 -0.29
N ASP A 434 12.85 33.62 0.84
CA ASP A 434 14.25 33.37 1.19
C ASP A 434 14.92 32.40 0.19
N PRO A 435 15.95 32.84 -0.57
CA PRO A 435 16.61 32.00 -1.56
C PRO A 435 17.33 30.78 -0.94
N ALA A 436 17.92 30.92 0.25
CA ALA A 436 18.64 29.81 0.90
C ALA A 436 17.68 28.67 1.29
N LEU A 437 16.44 29.03 1.66
CA LEU A 437 15.40 28.06 1.95
C LEU A 437 14.92 27.34 0.69
N ALA A 438 14.80 28.06 -0.44
CA ALA A 438 14.46 27.47 -1.73
C ALA A 438 15.52 26.48 -2.21
N GLU A 439 16.80 26.86 -2.17
CA GLU A 439 17.92 25.98 -2.53
C GLU A 439 17.90 24.70 -1.69
N TRP A 440 17.65 24.82 -0.38
CA TRP A 440 17.60 23.67 0.50
C TRP A 440 16.41 22.74 0.21
N ILE A 441 15.23 23.28 -0.07
CA ILE A 441 14.07 22.49 -0.50
C ILE A 441 14.40 21.70 -1.76
N PHE A 442 15.02 22.33 -2.77
CA PHE A 442 15.42 21.63 -3.99
C PHE A 442 16.46 20.55 -3.73
N GLU A 443 17.50 20.83 -2.93
CA GLU A 443 18.55 19.86 -2.61
C GLU A 443 17.98 18.57 -1.99
N MET A 444 17.04 18.71 -1.05
CA MET A 444 16.41 17.55 -0.41
C MET A 444 15.55 16.74 -1.38
N ASN A 445 14.74 17.41 -2.21
CA ASN A 445 13.82 16.73 -3.14
C ASN A 445 14.55 16.12 -4.33
N ASP A 446 15.60 16.77 -4.84
CA ASP A 446 16.48 16.21 -5.87
C ASP A 446 17.11 14.89 -5.40
N TRP A 447 17.58 14.82 -4.15
CA TRP A 447 18.10 13.59 -3.56
C TRP A 447 17.02 12.51 -3.38
N LEU A 448 15.80 12.89 -2.99
CA LEU A 448 14.69 11.96 -2.77
C LEU A 448 14.29 11.19 -4.04
N LEU A 449 14.43 11.79 -5.23
CA LEU A 449 14.08 11.16 -6.51
C LEU A 449 14.80 9.83 -6.74
N ALA A 450 16.03 9.68 -6.22
CA ALA A 450 16.81 8.43 -6.33
C ALA A 450 16.18 7.24 -5.58
N MET A 451 15.12 7.47 -4.80
CA MET A 451 14.36 6.41 -4.15
C MET A 451 13.25 5.83 -5.04
N GLN A 452 12.86 6.50 -6.12
CA GLN A 452 11.76 6.03 -6.96
C GLN A 452 12.20 4.93 -7.94
N GLN A 453 11.41 3.85 -8.04
CA GLN A 453 11.65 2.80 -9.02
C GLN A 453 10.87 3.04 -10.30
N TRP A 454 11.57 3.05 -11.43
CA TRP A 454 10.97 3.14 -12.75
C TRP A 454 11.69 2.22 -13.74
N ASP A 455 12.96 2.52 -14.02
CA ASP A 455 13.74 1.76 -15.00
C ASP A 455 14.32 0.47 -14.41
N GLY A 456 14.47 -0.56 -15.24
CA GLY A 456 15.14 -1.81 -14.88
C GLY A 456 14.42 -2.65 -13.80
N VAL A 457 13.15 -2.37 -13.49
CA VAL A 457 12.38 -3.15 -12.51
C VAL A 457 11.98 -4.52 -13.07
N SER A 458 12.03 -5.56 -12.24
CA SER A 458 11.71 -6.93 -12.68
C SER A 458 10.20 -7.21 -12.78
N TRP A 459 9.35 -6.39 -12.15
CA TRP A 459 7.89 -6.54 -12.20
C TRP A 459 7.21 -5.21 -12.47
N ARG A 460 6.20 -5.21 -13.35
CA ARG A 460 5.51 -3.98 -13.74
C ARG A 460 4.64 -3.42 -12.61
N ASP A 461 4.11 -4.26 -11.73
CA ASP A 461 3.26 -3.84 -10.62
C ASP A 461 4.00 -3.02 -9.55
N ILE A 462 5.34 -3.05 -9.50
CA ILE A 462 6.12 -2.20 -8.58
C ILE A 462 6.50 -0.83 -9.15
N LEU A 463 6.18 -0.54 -10.42
CA LEU A 463 6.53 0.73 -11.06
C LEU A 463 5.95 1.93 -10.31
N GLY A 464 6.81 2.92 -10.09
CA GLY A 464 6.48 4.24 -9.54
C GLY A 464 6.55 4.36 -8.01
N ARG A 465 6.74 3.24 -7.29
CA ARG A 465 6.88 3.28 -5.84
C ARG A 465 8.20 3.92 -5.42
N PHE A 466 8.20 4.59 -4.27
CA PHE A 466 9.44 5.07 -3.65
C PHE A 466 10.00 4.00 -2.71
N TYR A 467 11.00 3.28 -3.21
CA TYR A 467 11.78 2.29 -2.48
C TYR A 467 13.06 1.99 -3.26
N ASN A 468 14.23 2.12 -2.63
CA ASN A 468 15.49 1.75 -3.26
C ASN A 468 15.98 0.38 -2.72
N PRO A 469 15.92 -0.70 -3.52
CA PRO A 469 16.37 -2.02 -3.08
C PRO A 469 17.88 -2.10 -2.80
N ASN A 470 18.68 -1.17 -3.35
CA ASN A 470 20.12 -1.10 -3.10
C ASN A 470 20.45 -0.43 -1.77
N ILE A 471 19.46 0.20 -1.11
CA ILE A 471 19.61 0.88 0.17
C ILE A 471 18.52 0.38 1.14
N PRO A 472 18.53 -0.91 1.51
CA PRO A 472 17.46 -1.52 2.30
C PRO A 472 17.37 -1.00 3.74
N LYS A 473 18.39 -0.27 4.22
CA LYS A 473 18.42 0.33 5.58
C LYS A 473 17.29 1.31 5.85
N TYR A 474 16.63 1.85 4.82
CA TYR A 474 15.46 2.73 4.97
C TYR A 474 14.13 1.99 5.15
N GLY A 475 14.18 0.66 5.28
CA GLY A 475 13.01 -0.18 5.51
C GLY A 475 12.41 -0.76 4.22
N PRO A 476 11.41 -1.65 4.35
CA PRO A 476 10.74 -2.27 3.21
C PRO A 476 9.90 -1.26 2.41
N PRO A 477 9.51 -1.59 1.16
CA PRO A 477 8.59 -0.76 0.40
C PRO A 477 7.25 -0.62 1.13
N HIS A 478 6.71 0.59 1.16
CA HIS A 478 5.48 0.89 1.88
C HIS A 478 4.69 2.00 1.18
N ALA A 479 3.39 1.81 0.97
CA ALA A 479 2.54 2.77 0.26
C ALA A 479 2.48 4.13 0.96
N SER A 480 2.52 4.15 2.28
CA SER A 480 2.62 5.42 3.04
C SER A 480 3.89 6.20 2.70
N SER A 481 5.01 5.54 2.39
CA SER A 481 6.27 6.19 2.01
C SER A 481 6.11 6.88 0.65
N THR A 482 5.52 6.20 -0.34
CA THR A 482 5.17 6.81 -1.63
C THR A 482 4.28 8.05 -1.41
N GLY A 483 3.23 7.93 -0.59
CA GLY A 483 2.31 9.03 -0.31
C GLY A 483 2.98 10.24 0.32
N VAL A 484 3.69 10.05 1.44
CA VAL A 484 4.31 11.16 2.16
C VAL A 484 5.38 11.85 1.33
N TYR A 485 6.13 11.11 0.52
CA TYR A 485 7.11 11.71 -0.39
C TYR A 485 6.45 12.54 -1.49
N MET A 486 5.32 12.10 -2.05
CA MET A 486 4.55 12.92 -2.97
C MET A 486 3.98 14.19 -2.29
N GLU A 487 3.59 14.14 -1.01
CA GLU A 487 3.09 15.33 -0.28
C GLU A 487 4.11 16.48 -0.18
N GLY A 488 5.40 16.14 -0.06
CA GLY A 488 6.49 17.12 -0.09
C GLY A 488 6.89 17.49 -1.52
N LEU A 489 6.98 16.50 -2.40
CA LEU A 489 7.44 16.69 -3.78
C LEU A 489 6.51 17.61 -4.59
N ILE A 490 5.21 17.60 -4.33
CA ILE A 490 4.26 18.52 -4.96
C ILE A 490 4.50 19.99 -4.55
N ASP A 491 4.94 20.24 -3.31
CA ASP A 491 5.29 21.59 -2.86
C ASP A 491 6.59 22.07 -3.54
N ALA A 492 7.58 21.18 -3.69
CA ALA A 492 8.80 21.46 -4.46
C ALA A 492 8.52 21.69 -5.95
N PHE A 493 7.57 20.96 -6.54
CA PHE A 493 7.08 21.18 -7.89
C PHE A 493 6.44 22.56 -8.06
N CYS A 494 5.55 22.95 -7.15
CA CYS A 494 4.93 24.27 -7.18
C CYS A 494 5.99 25.38 -7.09
N MET A 495 7.00 25.18 -6.23
CA MET A 495 8.12 26.11 -6.12
C MET A 495 8.96 26.20 -7.39
N ALA A 496 9.31 25.07 -8.01
CA ALA A 496 10.04 25.03 -9.28
C ALA A 496 9.29 25.79 -10.38
N ARG A 497 7.98 25.56 -10.48
CA ARG A 497 7.12 26.27 -11.42
C ARG A 497 7.08 27.78 -11.16
N GLU A 498 6.90 28.19 -9.90
CA GLU A 498 6.89 29.62 -9.53
C GLU A 498 8.21 30.33 -9.83
N LEU A 499 9.33 29.61 -9.73
CA LEU A 499 10.67 30.13 -10.00
C LEU A 499 11.11 29.97 -11.46
N GLY A 500 10.31 29.32 -12.32
CA GLY A 500 10.66 29.06 -13.72
C GLY A 500 11.75 28.00 -13.93
N ASP A 501 12.00 27.14 -12.95
CA ASP A 501 12.95 26.02 -13.06
C ASP A 501 12.30 24.83 -13.78
N ALA A 502 12.36 24.85 -15.11
CA ALA A 502 11.71 23.86 -15.97
C ALA A 502 12.25 22.43 -15.76
N ASP A 503 13.55 22.29 -15.51
CA ASP A 503 14.19 20.98 -15.34
C ASP A 503 13.75 20.30 -14.04
N ARG A 504 13.70 21.05 -12.93
CA ARG A 504 13.15 20.52 -11.66
C ARG A 504 11.66 20.28 -11.77
N GLN A 505 10.93 21.22 -12.36
CA GLN A 505 9.49 21.07 -12.57
C GLN A 505 9.17 19.75 -13.28
N GLU A 506 9.83 19.45 -14.39
CA GLU A 506 9.57 18.23 -15.17
C GLU A 506 9.95 16.96 -14.42
N ARG A 507 11.12 16.93 -13.75
CA ARG A 507 11.55 15.76 -12.96
C ARG A 507 10.58 15.47 -11.83
N TYR A 508 10.12 16.49 -11.11
CA TYR A 508 9.16 16.33 -10.01
C TYR A 508 7.79 15.91 -10.54
N ARG A 509 7.34 16.51 -11.64
CA ARG A 509 6.08 16.16 -12.31
C ARG A 509 6.04 14.68 -12.71
N LEU A 510 7.06 14.18 -13.40
CA LEU A 510 7.17 12.78 -13.78
C LEU A 510 7.15 11.87 -12.56
N ALA A 511 7.90 12.22 -11.52
CA ALA A 511 7.92 11.43 -10.29
C ALA A 511 6.55 11.38 -9.58
N LEU A 512 5.77 12.47 -9.60
CA LEU A 512 4.41 12.51 -9.06
C LEU A 512 3.45 11.63 -9.86
N VAL A 513 3.46 11.69 -11.20
CA VAL A 513 2.63 10.83 -12.07
C VAL A 513 2.95 9.35 -11.85
N ARG A 514 4.25 9.01 -11.73
CA ARG A 514 4.70 7.64 -11.42
C ARG A 514 4.24 7.20 -10.04
N GLY A 515 4.31 8.08 -9.04
CA GLY A 515 3.80 7.84 -7.69
C GLY A 515 2.30 7.55 -7.68
N LEU A 516 1.50 8.37 -8.36
CA LEU A 516 0.06 8.17 -8.54
C LEU A 516 -0.27 6.81 -9.17
N ARG A 517 0.49 6.41 -10.19
CA ARG A 517 0.38 5.06 -10.79
C ARG A 517 0.60 3.96 -9.75
N SER A 518 1.62 4.10 -8.89
CA SER A 518 1.89 3.14 -7.84
C SER A 518 0.76 3.08 -6.81
N VAL A 519 0.15 4.21 -6.45
CA VAL A 519 -1.00 4.23 -5.52
C VAL A 519 -2.20 3.52 -6.13
N TRP A 520 -2.52 3.82 -7.40
CA TRP A 520 -3.65 3.18 -8.08
C TRP A 520 -3.50 1.68 -8.23
N GLN A 521 -2.27 1.22 -8.47
CA GLN A 521 -1.93 -0.20 -8.49
C GLN A 521 -2.21 -0.91 -7.16
N LEU A 522 -2.13 -0.20 -6.03
CA LEU A 522 -2.33 -0.74 -4.69
C LEU A 522 -3.74 -0.51 -4.13
N THR A 523 -4.57 0.27 -4.81
CA THR A 523 -5.93 0.63 -4.35
C THR A 523 -6.92 -0.48 -4.67
N TYR A 524 -7.70 -0.89 -3.68
CA TYR A 524 -8.85 -1.79 -3.86
C TYR A 524 -9.99 -1.05 -4.57
N LYS A 525 -10.04 -1.15 -5.90
CA LYS A 525 -10.86 -0.29 -6.77
C LYS A 525 -11.89 -1.00 -7.64
N SER A 526 -11.90 -2.32 -7.67
CA SER A 526 -12.83 -3.09 -8.50
C SER A 526 -13.15 -4.42 -7.86
N ASP A 527 -14.26 -5.02 -8.28
CA ASP A 527 -14.69 -6.30 -7.77
C ASP A 527 -13.66 -7.39 -8.07
N ASP A 528 -12.93 -7.28 -9.19
CA ASP A 528 -11.86 -8.20 -9.59
C ASP A 528 -10.68 -8.22 -8.61
N GLU A 529 -10.54 -7.18 -7.79
CA GLU A 529 -9.52 -7.09 -6.74
C GLU A 529 -10.06 -7.40 -5.34
N LEU A 530 -11.38 -7.49 -5.22
CA LEU A 530 -12.11 -7.78 -3.98
C LEU A 530 -12.55 -9.25 -3.89
N PHE A 531 -12.19 -10.10 -4.86
CA PHE A 531 -12.66 -11.48 -4.97
C PHE A 531 -12.34 -12.40 -3.78
N TYR A 532 -11.32 -12.06 -2.97
CA TYR A 532 -10.94 -12.78 -1.75
C TYR A 532 -11.26 -12.00 -0.46
N VAL A 533 -11.90 -10.84 -0.58
CA VAL A 533 -12.14 -9.93 0.55
C VAL A 533 -13.45 -10.28 1.22
N LYS A 534 -13.42 -10.49 2.55
CA LYS A 534 -14.63 -10.86 3.32
C LYS A 534 -15.63 -9.72 3.48
N GLU A 535 -15.15 -8.48 3.53
CA GLU A 535 -15.96 -7.27 3.72
C GLU A 535 -15.67 -6.23 2.61
N PRO A 536 -16.13 -6.47 1.36
CA PRO A 536 -15.76 -5.64 0.21
C PRO A 536 -16.12 -4.16 0.37
N ALA A 537 -17.31 -3.87 0.92
CA ALA A 537 -17.80 -2.50 1.13
C ALA A 537 -16.89 -1.68 2.06
N ARG A 538 -16.31 -2.34 3.08
CA ARG A 538 -15.38 -1.71 4.03
C ARG A 538 -14.01 -1.44 3.41
N VAL A 539 -13.57 -2.31 2.50
CA VAL A 539 -12.22 -2.33 1.93
C VAL A 539 -12.09 -1.45 0.68
N ARG A 540 -13.17 -1.24 -0.06
CA ARG A 540 -13.20 -0.39 -1.26
C ARG A 540 -12.55 0.98 -1.00
N GLY A 541 -11.60 1.35 -1.85
CA GLY A 541 -10.78 2.56 -1.75
C GLY A 541 -9.58 2.48 -0.79
N GLY A 542 -9.44 1.38 -0.03
CA GLY A 542 -8.28 1.13 0.79
C GLY A 542 -7.02 0.87 -0.03
N VAL A 543 -5.86 1.17 0.56
CA VAL A 543 -4.55 1.04 -0.10
C VAL A 543 -3.71 -0.02 0.59
N ARG A 544 -3.31 -1.04 -0.16
CA ARG A 544 -2.40 -2.11 0.29
C ARG A 544 -1.07 -1.53 0.77
N THR A 545 -0.44 -2.18 1.75
CA THR A 545 0.88 -1.78 2.28
C THR A 545 1.94 -1.84 1.20
N CYS A 546 1.96 -2.90 0.40
CA CYS A 546 2.70 -2.96 -0.86
C CYS A 546 2.12 -4.06 -1.76
N VAL A 547 2.72 -4.27 -2.93
CA VAL A 547 2.24 -5.24 -3.94
C VAL A 547 2.07 -6.67 -3.43
N TYR A 548 2.82 -7.06 -2.39
CA TYR A 548 2.73 -8.37 -1.77
C TYR A 548 2.12 -8.33 -0.38
N ASP A 549 1.97 -7.17 0.28
CA ASP A 549 1.35 -7.02 1.60
C ASP A 549 -0.02 -6.36 1.46
N ASN A 550 -1.07 -7.18 1.56
CA ASN A 550 -2.45 -6.79 1.30
C ASN A 550 -3.09 -6.01 2.46
N ARG A 551 -2.43 -5.94 3.62
CA ARG A 551 -2.91 -5.23 4.80
C ARG A 551 -3.11 -3.75 4.47
N ILE A 552 -4.22 -3.20 4.94
CA ILE A 552 -4.52 -1.78 4.83
C ILE A 552 -4.17 -1.17 6.18
N ARG A 553 -3.20 -0.27 6.19
CA ARG A 553 -3.00 0.65 7.31
C ARG A 553 -3.55 2.00 6.92
N VAL A 554 -4.16 2.72 7.86
CA VAL A 554 -4.73 4.05 7.56
C VAL A 554 -3.67 5.01 7.03
N ASP A 555 -2.40 4.84 7.39
CA ASP A 555 -1.31 5.66 6.86
C ASP A 555 -0.96 5.36 5.39
N ASN A 556 -1.33 4.20 4.86
CA ASN A 556 -1.31 3.95 3.42
C ASN A 556 -2.36 4.77 2.67
N VAL A 557 -3.45 5.14 3.33
CA VAL A 557 -4.55 5.87 2.69
C VAL A 557 -4.37 7.37 2.87
N GLN A 558 -4.20 7.84 4.11
CA GLN A 558 -4.20 9.27 4.42
C GLN A 558 -3.06 10.05 3.73
N HIS A 559 -1.83 9.50 3.69
CA HIS A 559 -0.69 10.17 3.06
C HIS A 559 -0.88 10.30 1.55
N ASN A 560 -1.30 9.21 0.92
CA ASN A 560 -1.59 9.21 -0.52
C ASN A 560 -2.75 10.15 -0.84
N LEU A 561 -3.82 10.14 -0.05
CA LEU A 561 -4.95 11.06 -0.22
C LEU A 561 -4.52 12.52 -0.13
N MET A 562 -3.76 12.91 0.90
CA MET A 562 -3.30 14.31 1.03
C MET A 562 -2.39 14.74 -0.12
N ALA A 563 -1.52 13.84 -0.61
CA ALA A 563 -0.72 14.12 -1.81
C ALA A 563 -1.61 14.32 -3.04
N ILE A 564 -2.58 13.41 -3.27
CA ILE A 564 -3.52 13.49 -4.39
C ILE A 564 -4.30 14.81 -4.36
N LEU A 565 -4.80 15.24 -3.20
CA LEU A 565 -5.55 16.49 -3.08
C LEU A 565 -4.68 17.71 -3.45
N LYS A 566 -3.41 17.73 -3.03
CA LYS A 566 -2.46 18.78 -3.43
C LYS A 566 -2.16 18.73 -4.93
N ILE A 567 -1.95 17.54 -5.49
CA ILE A 567 -1.69 17.36 -6.93
C ILE A 567 -2.88 17.86 -7.75
N LEU A 568 -4.12 17.50 -7.39
CA LEU A 568 -5.33 17.97 -8.05
C LEU A 568 -5.47 19.50 -8.04
N ALA A 569 -5.00 20.15 -6.97
CA ALA A 569 -5.01 21.60 -6.85
C ALA A 569 -3.91 22.30 -7.68
N ALA A 570 -2.79 21.62 -7.92
CA ALA A 570 -1.61 22.22 -8.55
C ALA A 570 -1.38 21.84 -10.02
N PHE A 571 -1.77 20.63 -10.42
CA PHE A 571 -1.56 20.14 -11.79
C PHE A 571 -2.66 20.65 -12.75
N GLY A 572 -2.24 21.09 -13.93
CA GLY A 572 -3.11 21.21 -15.10
C GLY A 572 -3.25 19.88 -15.85
N GLU A 573 -4.08 19.84 -16.89
CA GLU A 573 -4.34 18.61 -17.67
C GLU A 573 -3.07 18.00 -18.26
N ASP A 574 -2.18 18.83 -18.81
CA ASP A 574 -0.96 18.36 -19.45
C ASP A 574 0.05 17.79 -18.46
N ASP A 575 -0.04 18.18 -17.18
CA ASP A 575 0.90 17.71 -16.18
C ASP A 575 0.76 16.21 -15.89
N TYR A 576 -0.36 15.59 -16.25
CA TYR A 576 -0.60 14.15 -16.07
C TYR A 576 0.01 13.30 -17.19
N ARG A 577 0.46 13.91 -18.30
CA ARG A 577 1.00 13.17 -19.44
C ARG A 577 2.35 12.52 -19.10
N HIS A 578 2.48 11.22 -19.32
CA HIS A 578 3.77 10.53 -19.22
C HIS A 578 4.26 10.22 -20.64
N PRO A 579 5.55 10.50 -20.96
CA PRO A 579 6.13 10.20 -22.27
C PRO A 579 6.20 8.70 -22.56
#